data_AF-A0A7V2XBB0-F1
#
_entry.id   AF-A0A7V2XBB0-F1
#
_cell.length_a   1.000
_cell.length_b   1.000
_cell.length_c   1.000
_cell.angle_alpha   90.00
_cell.angle_beta   90.00
_cell.angle_gamma   90.00
#
_symmetry.space_group_name_H-M   'P 1'
#
loop_
_entity.id
_entity.type
_entity.pdbx_description
1 polymer ?
#
loop_
_entity_poly.entity_id
_entity_poly.type
_entity_poly.pdbx_seq_one_letter_code
_entity_poly.pdbx_strand_id
1 'polypeptide(L)'
;MAGDNVPPKFWSLEFHTRFFPRVLGDRLRRRKKETPGISFTSTTEMFIAFAVCLILAIIGFPSAWAEGSVFGWILSVGGGGGIAALIVQSVAGHRGRRPSYDDFLAGVFLFFVILGAFVGLPVGMDRHSFWLGLSASLAGLGAGYLLGILAGLRLQHLGWVAIILNMLGLFGTLVVGGTAVVLMIALIA
;
A
#
# COMPACT_ATOMS: atom_id res chain seq x y z
N MET A 1 -18.97 -27.45 2.61
CA MET A 1 -18.11 -28.18 3.56
C MET A 1 -17.64 -27.19 4.60
N ALA A 2 -18.26 -27.22 5.77
CA ALA A 2 -17.95 -26.36 6.90
C ALA A 2 -16.88 -27.04 7.76
N GLY A 3 -15.79 -26.34 8.02
CA GLY A 3 -14.67 -26.78 8.85
C GLY A 3 -13.57 -25.73 8.74
N ASP A 4 -13.36 -24.98 9.82
CA ASP A 4 -12.28 -24.02 10.06
C ASP A 4 -12.38 -22.63 9.40
N ASN A 5 -13.36 -21.84 9.84
CA ASN A 5 -13.38 -20.38 9.66
C ASN A 5 -12.33 -19.65 10.54
N VAL A 6 -11.40 -20.38 11.16
CA VAL A 6 -10.33 -19.82 11.99
C VAL A 6 -9.04 -19.85 11.17
N PRO A 7 -8.41 -18.70 10.89
CA PRO A 7 -7.16 -18.69 10.14
C PRO A 7 -6.10 -19.51 10.90
N PRO A 8 -5.32 -20.36 10.20
CA PRO A 8 -4.22 -21.08 10.82
C PRO A 8 -3.20 -20.08 11.39
N LYS A 9 -2.40 -20.51 12.37
CA LYS A 9 -1.41 -19.64 13.03
C LYS A 9 -0.50 -18.98 11.97
N PHE A 10 -0.24 -17.68 12.10
CA PHE A 10 0.55 -16.92 11.12
C PHE A 10 1.87 -17.61 10.77
N TRP A 11 2.60 -18.09 11.77
CA TRP A 11 3.89 -18.79 11.59
C TRP A 11 3.79 -20.24 11.11
N SER A 12 2.59 -20.75 10.86
CA SER A 12 2.41 -22.13 10.38
C SER A 12 2.72 -22.24 8.89
N LEU A 13 3.32 -23.35 8.48
CA LEU A 13 3.58 -23.64 7.08
C LEU A 13 2.28 -23.69 6.26
N GLU A 14 1.20 -24.16 6.88
CA GLU A 14 -0.13 -24.22 6.26
C GLU A 14 -0.68 -22.83 5.92
N PHE A 15 -0.42 -21.84 6.77
CA PHE A 15 -0.80 -20.45 6.51
C PHE A 15 -0.16 -19.92 5.22
N HIS A 16 1.16 -20.13 5.05
CA HIS A 16 1.91 -19.58 3.93
C HIS A 16 1.78 -20.38 2.63
N THR A 17 1.51 -21.68 2.70
CA THR A 17 1.49 -22.57 1.52
C THR A 17 0.08 -22.81 0.96
N ARG A 18 -0.96 -22.82 1.81
CA ARG A 18 -2.34 -23.13 1.40
C ARG A 18 -3.29 -21.97 1.62
N PHE A 19 -3.32 -21.43 2.84
CA PHE A 19 -4.33 -20.44 3.22
C PHE A 19 -4.12 -19.09 2.52
N PHE A 20 -2.97 -18.46 2.73
CA PHE A 20 -2.68 -17.12 2.23
C PHE A 20 -2.65 -17.03 0.69
N PRO A 21 -2.03 -17.96 -0.06
CA PRO A 21 -2.06 -17.92 -1.53
C PRO A 21 -3.49 -18.03 -2.08
N ARG A 22 -4.35 -18.83 -1.44
CA ARG A 22 -5.76 -18.95 -1.82
C ARG A 22 -6.53 -17.65 -1.58
N VAL A 23 -6.35 -17.04 -0.41
CA VAL A 23 -6.96 -15.73 -0.07
C VAL A 23 -6.52 -14.66 -1.07
N LEU A 24 -5.22 -14.58 -1.36
CA LEU A 24 -4.67 -13.61 -2.31
C LEU A 24 -5.24 -13.84 -3.73
N GLY A 25 -5.28 -15.09 -4.18
CA GLY A 25 -5.82 -15.47 -5.49
C GLY A 25 -7.32 -15.16 -5.61
N ASP A 26 -8.11 -15.49 -4.60
CA ASP A 26 -9.54 -15.19 -4.55
C ASP A 26 -9.78 -13.67 -4.61
N ARG A 27 -8.93 -12.87 -3.96
CA ARG A 27 -9.02 -11.41 -4.00
C ARG A 27 -8.65 -10.80 -5.34
N LEU A 28 -7.55 -11.24 -5.95
CA LEU A 28 -7.18 -10.81 -7.30
C LEU A 28 -8.29 -11.17 -8.31
N ARG A 29 -8.92 -12.33 -8.15
CA ARG A 29 -10.03 -12.79 -9.00
C ARG A 29 -11.32 -11.98 -8.80
N ARG A 30 -11.68 -11.63 -7.56
CA ARG A 30 -12.85 -10.78 -7.26
C ARG A 30 -12.68 -9.37 -7.83
N ARG A 31 -11.48 -8.78 -7.68
CA ARG A 31 -11.18 -7.45 -8.23
C ARG A 31 -11.33 -7.37 -9.76
N LYS A 32 -11.11 -8.48 -10.48
CA LYS A 32 -11.34 -8.58 -11.93
C LYS A 32 -12.83 -8.66 -12.31
N LYS A 33 -13.69 -9.11 -11.39
CA LYS A 33 -15.12 -9.32 -11.61
C LYS A 33 -16.01 -8.17 -11.14
N GLU A 34 -15.54 -7.33 -10.24
CA GLU A 34 -16.27 -6.14 -9.77
C GLU A 34 -16.22 -5.04 -10.84
N THR A 35 -17.18 -5.05 -11.75
CA THR A 35 -17.51 -3.89 -12.61
C THR A 35 -18.17 -2.83 -11.72
N PRO A 36 -17.70 -1.57 -11.71
CA PRO A 36 -18.20 -0.58 -10.76
C PRO A 36 -19.65 -0.17 -11.08
N GLY A 37 -20.58 -0.61 -10.24
CA GLY A 37 -21.91 0.00 -10.16
C GLY A 37 -21.78 1.41 -9.60
N ILE A 38 -22.39 2.39 -10.26
CA ILE A 38 -22.35 3.80 -9.87
C ILE A 38 -23.25 4.00 -8.65
N SER A 39 -22.74 3.74 -7.45
CA SER A 39 -23.38 4.19 -6.21
C SER A 39 -22.45 5.17 -5.50
N PHE A 40 -22.97 6.36 -5.20
CA PHE A 40 -22.29 7.33 -4.35
C PHE A 40 -22.30 6.79 -2.93
N THR A 41 -21.22 6.11 -2.55
CA THR A 41 -21.01 5.64 -1.18
C THR A 41 -20.35 6.74 -0.35
N SER A 42 -20.51 6.69 0.97
CA SER A 42 -19.88 7.60 1.95
C SER A 42 -18.36 7.77 1.75
N THR A 43 -17.69 6.79 1.13
CA THR A 43 -16.27 6.85 0.78
C THR A 43 -15.97 7.89 -0.31
N THR A 44 -16.89 8.11 -1.26
CA THR A 44 -16.74 9.12 -2.32
C THR A 44 -16.73 10.53 -1.76
N GLU A 45 -17.57 10.81 -0.77
CA GLU A 45 -17.60 12.11 -0.07
C GLU A 45 -16.28 12.38 0.65
N MET A 46 -15.70 11.36 1.31
CA MET A 46 -14.37 11.46 1.93
C MET A 46 -13.27 11.76 0.90
N PHE A 47 -13.32 11.15 -0.28
CA PHE A 47 -12.37 11.45 -1.36
C PHE A 47 -12.50 12.88 -1.88
N ILE A 48 -13.72 13.39 -2.04
CA ILE A 48 -13.98 14.76 -2.47
C ILE A 48 -13.47 15.74 -1.40
N ALA A 49 -13.80 15.53 -0.13
CA ALA A 49 -13.33 16.37 0.96
C ALA A 49 -11.80 16.39 1.03
N PHE A 50 -11.16 15.22 0.90
CA PHE A 50 -9.71 15.12 0.85
C PHE A 50 -9.11 15.88 -0.34
N ALA A 51 -9.69 15.74 -1.54
CA ALA A 51 -9.24 16.44 -2.73
C ALA A 51 -9.32 17.97 -2.57
N VAL A 52 -10.41 18.47 -1.98
CA VAL A 52 -10.57 19.90 -1.68
C VAL A 52 -9.50 20.36 -0.69
N CYS A 53 -9.30 19.65 0.42
CA CYS A 53 -8.26 19.99 1.41
C CYS A 53 -6.86 19.98 0.78
N LEU A 54 -6.59 19.04 -0.13
CA LEU A 54 -5.31 18.91 -0.82
C LEU A 54 -5.08 20.06 -1.81
N ILE A 55 -6.09 20.50 -2.56
CA ILE A 55 -6.02 21.68 -3.42
C ILE A 55 -5.73 22.94 -2.60
N LEU A 56 -6.42 23.13 -1.47
CA LEU A 56 -6.19 24.25 -0.56
C LEU A 56 -4.76 24.26 -0.02
N ALA A 57 -4.23 23.08 0.35
CA ALA A 57 -2.85 22.95 0.82
C ALA A 57 -1.81 23.25 -0.27
N ILE A 58 -2.02 22.74 -1.50
CA ILE A 58 -1.11 22.94 -2.64
C ILE A 58 -1.06 24.40 -3.07
N ILE A 59 -2.18 25.12 -3.04
CA ILE A 59 -2.23 26.55 -3.40
C ILE A 59 -1.72 27.41 -2.23
N GLY A 60 -2.13 27.07 -1.01
CA GLY A 60 -1.82 27.84 0.19
C GLY A 60 -0.34 27.81 0.58
N PHE A 61 0.31 26.64 0.51
CA PHE A 61 1.69 26.48 0.99
C PHE A 61 2.72 27.32 0.21
N PRO A 62 2.73 27.33 -1.14
CA PRO A 62 3.63 28.19 -1.90
C PRO A 62 3.38 29.68 -1.65
N SER A 63 2.13 30.13 -1.58
CA SER A 63 1.81 31.55 -1.31
C SER A 63 2.17 31.96 0.13
N ALA A 64 1.97 31.07 1.11
CA ALA A 64 2.39 31.31 2.49
C ALA A 64 3.91 31.48 2.62
N TRP A 65 4.66 30.60 1.93
CA TRP A 65 6.11 30.52 2.06
C TRP A 65 6.86 31.53 1.19
N ALA A 66 6.42 31.74 -0.05
CA ALA A 66 7.11 32.63 -1.00
C ALA A 66 6.72 34.10 -0.81
N GLU A 67 5.45 34.39 -0.51
CA GLU A 67 4.92 35.75 -0.47
C GLU A 67 4.66 36.25 0.95
N GLY A 68 4.84 35.38 1.96
CA GLY A 68 4.48 35.71 3.35
C GLY A 68 2.99 35.97 3.54
N SER A 69 2.15 35.52 2.61
CA SER A 69 0.73 35.85 2.56
C SER A 69 -0.02 35.23 3.73
N VAL A 70 -0.69 36.09 4.52
CA VAL A 70 -1.58 35.66 5.61
C VAL A 70 -2.69 34.75 5.07
N PHE A 71 -3.20 35.05 3.87
CA PHE A 71 -4.22 34.23 3.21
C PHE A 71 -3.66 32.86 2.81
N GLY A 72 -2.41 32.81 2.33
CA GLY A 72 -1.71 31.56 2.06
C GLY A 72 -1.58 30.68 3.31
N TRP A 73 -1.25 31.28 4.45
CA TRP A 73 -1.18 30.57 5.74
C TRP A 73 -2.55 30.00 6.15
N ILE A 74 -3.63 30.77 6.01
CA ILE A 74 -4.98 30.31 6.31
C ILE A 74 -5.36 29.11 5.44
N LEU A 75 -5.09 29.18 4.12
CA LEU A 75 -5.37 28.09 3.20
C LEU A 75 -4.51 26.84 3.49
N SER A 76 -3.24 27.03 3.81
CA SER A 76 -2.32 25.93 4.13
C SER A 76 -2.71 25.23 5.42
N VAL A 77 -3.01 25.99 6.49
CA VAL A 77 -3.46 25.44 7.77
C VAL A 77 -4.84 24.81 7.64
N GLY A 78 -5.76 25.42 6.90
CA GLY A 78 -7.08 24.85 6.64
C GLY A 78 -7.02 23.55 5.83
N GLY A 79 -6.25 23.52 4.75
CA GLY A 79 -6.04 22.33 3.92
C GLY A 79 -5.30 21.22 4.67
N GLY A 80 -4.15 21.54 5.28
CA GLY A 80 -3.37 20.58 6.05
C GLY A 80 -4.09 20.08 7.31
N GLY A 81 -4.76 20.98 8.03
CA GLY A 81 -5.58 20.66 9.19
C GLY A 81 -6.79 19.81 8.83
N GLY A 82 -7.45 20.10 7.70
CA GLY A 82 -8.54 19.29 7.16
C GLY A 82 -8.09 17.87 6.80
N ILE A 83 -6.94 17.72 6.14
CA ILE A 83 -6.33 16.40 5.88
C ILE A 83 -6.08 15.65 7.18
N ALA A 84 -5.45 16.31 8.17
CA ALA A 84 -5.15 15.70 9.46
C ALA A 84 -6.43 15.25 10.18
N ALA A 85 -7.47 16.09 10.20
CA ALA A 85 -8.76 15.77 10.80
C ALA A 85 -9.44 14.57 10.14
N LEU A 86 -9.45 14.53 8.80
CA LEU A 86 -10.02 13.40 8.04
C LEU A 86 -9.29 12.09 8.31
N ILE A 87 -7.95 12.13 8.39
CA ILE A 87 -7.13 10.95 8.72
C ILE A 87 -7.42 10.49 10.16
N VAL A 88 -7.38 11.39 11.13
CA VAL A 88 -7.62 11.07 12.54
C VAL A 88 -9.02 10.50 12.73
N GLN A 89 -10.04 11.10 12.10
CA GLN A 89 -11.41 10.61 12.14
C GLN A 89 -11.54 9.21 11.52
N SER A 90 -10.88 8.98 10.38
CA SER A 90 -10.86 7.67 9.73
C SER A 90 -10.27 6.59 10.64
N VAL A 91 -9.11 6.87 11.24
CA VAL A 91 -8.41 5.95 12.14
C VAL A 91 -9.22 5.72 13.42
N ALA A 92 -9.76 6.77 14.02
CA ALA A 92 -10.58 6.67 15.22
C ALA A 92 -11.85 5.83 14.97
N GLY A 93 -12.52 6.03 13.83
CA GLY A 93 -13.71 5.27 13.45
C GLY A 93 -13.45 3.78 13.19
N HIS A 94 -12.21 3.40 12.89
CA HIS A 94 -11.82 2.01 12.62
C HIS A 94 -11.09 1.33 13.79
N ARG A 95 -10.85 2.05 14.91
CA ARG A 95 -10.04 1.59 16.05
C ARG A 95 -10.62 0.41 16.84
N GLY A 96 -11.82 -0.06 16.50
CA GLY A 96 -12.46 -1.25 17.08
C GLY A 96 -12.78 -2.37 16.08
N ARG A 97 -12.51 -2.20 14.78
CA ARG A 97 -12.79 -3.23 13.77
C ARG A 97 -11.62 -4.19 13.67
N ARG A 98 -11.90 -5.49 13.68
CA ARG A 98 -10.86 -6.52 13.48
C ARG A 98 -10.49 -6.58 12.00
N PRO A 99 -9.19 -6.55 11.66
CA PRO A 99 -8.73 -6.80 10.29
C PRO A 99 -9.27 -8.12 9.77
N SER A 100 -9.73 -8.13 8.52
CA SER A 100 -10.17 -9.34 7.84
C SER A 100 -9.27 -9.65 6.65
N TYR A 101 -9.06 -10.94 6.42
CA TYR A 101 -8.41 -11.44 5.20
C TYR A 101 -9.28 -11.23 3.96
N ASP A 102 -10.56 -10.96 4.17
CA ASP A 102 -11.40 -10.41 3.12
C ASP A 102 -10.76 -9.10 2.63
N ASP A 103 -10.73 -8.00 3.37
CA ASP A 103 -10.30 -6.70 2.81
C ASP A 103 -8.78 -6.51 2.71
N PHE A 104 -8.05 -7.59 2.44
CA PHE A 104 -6.61 -7.61 2.31
C PHE A 104 -6.12 -6.70 1.18
N LEU A 105 -5.16 -5.83 1.52
CA LEU A 105 -4.62 -4.81 0.60
C LEU A 105 -3.56 -5.43 -0.31
N ALA A 106 -4.01 -6.16 -1.33
CA ALA A 106 -3.14 -6.90 -2.25
C ALA A 106 -2.11 -6.01 -2.98
N GLY A 107 -2.45 -4.77 -3.32
CA GLY A 107 -1.55 -3.82 -3.95
C GLY A 107 -0.40 -3.40 -3.04
N VAL A 108 -0.69 -3.18 -1.74
CA VAL A 108 0.37 -2.93 -0.74
C VAL A 108 1.25 -4.17 -0.57
N PHE A 109 0.64 -5.36 -0.48
CA PHE A 109 1.40 -6.60 -0.35
C PHE A 109 2.37 -6.80 -1.52
N LEU A 110 1.87 -6.69 -2.75
CA LEU A 110 2.68 -6.82 -3.96
C LEU A 110 3.80 -5.78 -4.01
N PHE A 111 3.51 -4.54 -3.58
CA PHE A 111 4.51 -3.48 -3.52
C PHE A 111 5.68 -3.88 -2.62
N PHE A 112 5.42 -4.34 -1.40
CA PHE A 112 6.49 -4.75 -0.47
C PHE A 112 7.26 -5.97 -0.96
N VAL A 113 6.60 -6.93 -1.62
CA VAL A 113 7.28 -8.09 -2.21
C VAL A 113 8.22 -7.67 -3.33
N ILE A 114 7.74 -6.86 -4.28
CA ILE A 114 8.57 -6.38 -5.40
C ILE A 114 9.66 -5.44 -4.89
N LEU A 115 9.36 -4.55 -3.96
CA LEU A 115 10.34 -3.66 -3.35
C LEU A 115 11.42 -4.45 -2.62
N GLY A 116 11.04 -5.47 -1.84
CA GLY A 116 11.99 -6.34 -1.14
C GLY A 116 12.91 -7.10 -2.10
N ALA A 117 12.35 -7.62 -3.19
CA ALA A 117 13.14 -8.23 -4.26
C ALA A 117 14.08 -7.20 -4.93
N PHE A 118 13.56 -6.00 -5.24
CA PHE A 118 14.31 -4.94 -5.90
C PHE A 118 15.47 -4.42 -5.05
N VAL A 119 15.27 -4.18 -3.75
CA VAL A 119 16.31 -3.72 -2.82
C VAL A 119 17.42 -4.77 -2.65
N GLY A 120 17.09 -6.06 -2.78
CA GLY A 120 18.09 -7.13 -2.70
C GLY A 120 19.00 -7.25 -3.92
N LEU A 121 18.61 -6.70 -5.09
CA LEU A 121 19.40 -6.72 -6.31
C LEU A 121 20.69 -5.86 -6.25
N PRO A 122 20.64 -4.55 -5.91
CA PRO A 122 21.84 -3.71 -5.91
C PRO A 122 22.86 -4.13 -4.83
N VAL A 123 22.39 -4.64 -3.68
CA VAL A 123 23.27 -5.18 -2.62
C VAL A 123 24.12 -6.35 -3.12
N GLY A 124 23.65 -7.06 -4.14
CA GLY A 124 24.36 -8.15 -4.80
C GLY A 124 25.30 -7.74 -5.93
N MET A 125 25.14 -6.53 -6.47
CA MET A 125 25.88 -6.05 -7.63
C MET A 125 27.20 -5.35 -7.26
N ASP A 126 27.33 -4.90 -6.02
CA ASP A 126 28.57 -4.32 -5.49
C ASP A 126 29.61 -5.41 -5.18
N ARG A 127 30.31 -5.88 -6.22
CA ARG A 127 31.59 -6.63 -6.19
C ARG A 127 31.67 -7.90 -5.33
N HIS A 128 30.58 -8.39 -4.79
CA HIS A 128 30.54 -9.64 -4.02
C HIS A 128 29.81 -10.71 -4.82
N SER A 129 30.28 -11.95 -4.67
CA SER A 129 29.89 -13.11 -5.47
C SER A 129 28.38 -13.15 -5.79
N PHE A 130 28.03 -13.67 -6.97
CA PHE A 130 26.65 -13.91 -7.40
C PHE A 130 25.78 -14.54 -6.29
N TRP A 131 26.37 -15.44 -5.49
CA TRP A 131 25.76 -16.07 -4.33
C TRP A 131 25.37 -15.10 -3.21
N LEU A 132 26.18 -14.08 -2.92
CA LEU A 132 25.85 -13.05 -1.94
C LEU A 132 24.64 -12.24 -2.41
N GLY A 133 24.61 -11.84 -3.69
CA GLY A 133 23.48 -11.14 -4.28
C GLY A 133 22.19 -11.95 -4.30
N LEU A 134 22.29 -13.23 -4.64
CA LEU A 134 21.16 -14.15 -4.60
C LEU A 134 20.62 -14.31 -3.17
N SER A 135 21.51 -14.45 -2.17
CA SER A 135 21.10 -14.56 -0.76
C SER A 135 20.47 -13.27 -0.24
N ALA A 136 20.99 -12.10 -0.62
CA ALA A 136 20.43 -10.79 -0.27
C ALA A 136 19.05 -10.57 -0.91
N SER A 137 18.88 -11.00 -2.16
CA SER A 137 17.60 -10.97 -2.88
C SER A 137 16.56 -11.89 -2.25
N LEU A 138 16.95 -13.11 -1.88
CA LEU A 138 16.07 -14.04 -1.16
C LEU A 138 15.69 -13.52 0.23
N ALA A 139 16.63 -12.94 0.97
CA ALA A 139 16.36 -12.31 2.26
C ALA A 139 15.42 -11.11 2.11
N GLY A 140 15.65 -10.25 1.11
CA GLY A 140 14.79 -9.11 0.78
C GLY A 140 13.38 -9.54 0.38
N LEU A 141 13.24 -10.61 -0.41
CA LEU A 141 11.94 -11.17 -0.77
C LEU A 141 11.22 -11.76 0.44
N GLY A 142 11.92 -12.48 1.32
CA GLY A 142 11.35 -13.00 2.56
C GLY A 142 10.88 -11.89 3.49
N ALA A 143 11.69 -10.85 3.68
CA ALA A 143 11.34 -9.67 4.46
C ALA A 143 10.15 -8.93 3.84
N GLY A 144 10.18 -8.69 2.53
CA GLY A 144 9.10 -8.04 1.77
C GLY A 144 7.79 -8.81 1.83
N TYR A 145 7.84 -10.14 1.80
CA TYR A 145 6.68 -11.00 1.96
C TYR A 145 6.05 -10.88 3.36
N LEU A 146 6.85 -10.99 4.43
CA LEU A 146 6.35 -10.87 5.80
C LEU A 146 5.82 -9.46 6.09
N LEU A 147 6.58 -8.43 5.71
CA LEU A 147 6.18 -7.04 5.84
C LEU A 147 4.93 -6.74 5.02
N GLY A 148 4.83 -7.29 3.80
CA GLY A 148 3.67 -7.13 2.94
C GLY A 148 2.40 -7.71 3.57
N ILE A 149 2.46 -8.89 4.20
CA ILE A 149 1.29 -9.48 4.87
C ILE A 149 0.89 -8.63 6.08
N LEU A 150 1.86 -8.23 6.90
CA LEU A 150 1.60 -7.41 8.08
C LEU A 150 1.05 -6.04 7.68
N ALA A 151 1.65 -5.36 6.70
CA ALA A 151 1.18 -4.08 6.19
C ALA A 151 -0.22 -4.20 5.57
N GLY A 152 -0.44 -5.23 4.75
CA GLY A 152 -1.73 -5.48 4.09
C GLY A 152 -2.89 -5.69 5.06
N LEU A 153 -2.63 -6.21 6.27
CA LEU A 153 -3.61 -6.35 7.34
C LEU A 153 -3.67 -5.14 8.27
N ARG A 154 -2.53 -4.59 8.68
CA ARG A 154 -2.47 -3.50 9.67
C ARG A 154 -2.99 -2.19 9.09
N LEU A 155 -2.70 -1.90 7.82
CA LEU A 155 -3.15 -0.66 7.18
C LEU A 155 -4.67 -0.61 6.98
N GLN A 156 -5.40 -1.72 7.14
CA GLN A 156 -6.87 -1.71 7.12
C GLN A 156 -7.46 -0.80 8.21
N HIS A 157 -6.75 -0.59 9.32
CA HIS A 157 -7.19 0.34 10.38
C HIS A 157 -7.21 1.81 9.93
N LEU A 158 -6.62 2.13 8.77
CA LEU A 158 -6.65 3.47 8.20
C LEU A 158 -7.97 3.77 7.46
N GLY A 159 -8.87 2.81 7.34
CA GLY A 159 -10.17 2.99 6.70
C GLY A 159 -10.03 3.33 5.22
N TRP A 160 -10.67 4.42 4.76
CA TRP A 160 -10.65 4.82 3.35
C TRP A 160 -9.24 5.16 2.84
N VAL A 161 -8.34 5.61 3.72
CA VAL A 161 -6.92 5.87 3.37
C VAL A 161 -6.21 4.59 2.95
N ALA A 162 -6.60 3.43 3.51
CA ALA A 162 -6.06 2.14 3.10
C ALA A 162 -6.33 1.84 1.62
N ILE A 163 -7.47 2.29 1.09
CA ILE A 163 -7.84 2.14 -0.32
C ILE A 163 -6.88 2.94 -1.20
N ILE A 164 -6.56 4.18 -0.81
CA ILE A 164 -5.56 5.01 -1.52
C ILE A 164 -4.20 4.32 -1.51
N LEU A 165 -3.74 3.89 -0.33
CA LEU A 165 -2.45 3.21 -0.18
C LEU A 165 -2.39 1.92 -1.00
N ASN A 166 -3.51 1.20 -1.14
CA ASN A 166 -3.59 0.01 -1.98
C ASN A 166 -3.50 0.32 -3.46
N MET A 167 -4.13 1.41 -3.92
CA MET A 167 -4.00 1.89 -5.30
C MET A 167 -2.57 2.37 -5.59
N LEU A 168 -2.00 3.17 -4.68
CA LEU A 168 -0.62 3.64 -4.76
C LEU A 168 0.37 2.48 -4.71
N GLY A 169 0.15 1.47 -3.87
CA GLY A 169 0.97 0.27 -3.80
C GLY A 169 0.95 -0.48 -5.12
N LEU A 170 -0.22 -0.65 -5.74
CA LEU A 170 -0.32 -1.28 -7.07
C LEU A 170 0.40 -0.47 -8.15
N PHE A 171 0.26 0.87 -8.14
CA PHE A 171 1.01 1.74 -9.04
C PHE A 171 2.53 1.63 -8.81
N GLY A 172 2.97 1.70 -7.56
CA GLY A 172 4.37 1.53 -7.17
C GLY A 172 4.93 0.16 -7.55
N THR A 173 4.11 -0.89 -7.46
CA THR A 173 4.45 -2.25 -7.91
C THR A 173 4.77 -2.25 -9.41
N LEU A 174 3.96 -1.58 -10.22
CA LEU A 174 4.19 -1.45 -11.66
C LEU A 174 5.45 -0.63 -11.97
N VAL A 175 5.66 0.47 -11.25
CA VAL A 175 6.84 1.34 -11.45
C VAL A 175 8.11 0.61 -11.05
N VAL A 176 8.21 0.12 -9.81
CA VAL A 176 9.41 -0.56 -9.28
C VAL A 176 9.66 -1.87 -10.02
N GLY A 177 8.60 -2.64 -10.31
CA GLY A 177 8.72 -3.87 -11.09
C GLY A 177 9.17 -3.60 -12.53
N GLY A 178 8.60 -2.57 -13.17
CA GLY A 178 9.01 -2.12 -14.49
C GLY A 178 10.47 -1.70 -14.52
N THR A 179 10.91 -0.85 -13.58
CA THR A 179 12.32 -0.42 -13.51
C THR A 179 13.26 -1.59 -13.25
N ALA A 180 12.87 -2.55 -12.39
CA ALA A 180 13.65 -3.76 -12.14
C ALA A 180 13.87 -4.57 -13.42
N VAL A 181 12.81 -4.77 -14.23
CA VAL A 181 12.89 -5.48 -15.50
C VAL A 181 13.77 -4.74 -16.50
N VAL A 182 13.61 -3.42 -16.63
CA VAL A 182 14.45 -2.62 -17.53
C VAL A 182 15.92 -2.70 -17.13
N LEU A 183 16.23 -2.59 -15.83
CA LEU A 183 17.60 -2.72 -15.34
C LEU A 183 18.18 -4.11 -15.60
N MET A 184 17.42 -5.18 -15.38
CA MET A 184 17.85 -6.55 -15.69
C MET A 184 18.14 -6.74 -17.18
N ILE A 185 17.30 -6.21 -18.06
CA ILE A 185 17.53 -6.28 -19.52
C ILE A 185 18.80 -5.50 -19.89
N ALA A 186 18.97 -4.29 -19.35
CA ALA A 186 20.13 -3.45 -19.60
C ALA A 186 21.46 -4.05 -19.10
N LEU A 187 21.41 -4.97 -18.12
CA LEU A 187 22.59 -5.68 -17.62
C LEU A 187 22.97 -6.91 -18.46
N ILE A 188 22.03 -7.44 -19.25
CA ILE A 188 22.23 -8.63 -20.09
C ILE A 188 22.63 -8.24 -21.53
N ALA A 189 22.22 -7.05 -21.98
CA ALA A 189 22.56 -6.46 -23.28
C ALA A 189 23.98 -5.87 -23.29
#